data_AF-A0A941KBA1-F1
#
_entry.id   AF-A0A941KBA1-F1
#
_cell.length_a   1.000
_cell.length_b   1.000
_cell.length_c   1.000
_cell.angle_alpha   90.00
_cell.angle_beta   90.00
_cell.angle_gamma   90.00
#
_symmetry.space_group_name_H-M   'P 1'
#
loop_
_entity.id
_entity.type
_entity.pdbx_description
1 polymer ?
#
loop_
_entity_poly.entity_id
_entity_poly.type
_entity_poly.pdbx_seq_one_letter_code
_entity_poly.pdbx_strand_id
1 'polypeptide(L)'
;MLSRLLLPILLACLALPVTPARAQQVTPNHVYQVTEEIWLDLERMHQANFSQPGTAPRETAARRPRHVLQKAREVSRKLQMLRFVNGLDTDLLPPMEVREATPGDVFELVVKLRDELADLHGAYGLSGPVGEVALPTGKSPTDVYNRLLQIEVSLDGLGLPPVVPNDVYRLAETLRGELLLLSGRPAGSQPDPAEMMALVQKTPGDAYSEANALLTDLRALGDSGRFAVPGGIVLPDDRPIPIRPGDVLHAISVILAEVSAMKAVVDLRDPMQRAPFQGGMTPNEVWNSLSLSRELVAGLAGAKG
;
A
#
# COMPACT_ATOMS: atom_id res chain seq x y z
N MET A 1 -58.28 -56.12 27.37
CA MET A 1 -58.63 -54.83 26.72
C MET A 1 -57.78 -53.74 27.37
N LEU A 2 -56.59 -53.47 26.82
CA LEU A 2 -55.63 -52.49 27.34
C LEU A 2 -55.49 -51.38 26.30
N SER A 3 -56.09 -50.23 26.60
CA SER A 3 -56.09 -49.05 25.74
C SER A 3 -54.75 -48.32 25.87
N ARG A 4 -54.09 -48.10 24.73
CA ARG A 4 -52.78 -47.44 24.60
C ARG A 4 -52.97 -45.92 24.69
N LEU A 5 -52.49 -45.30 25.77
CA LEU A 5 -52.34 -43.85 25.86
C LEU A 5 -50.91 -43.47 25.42
N LEU A 6 -50.74 -43.07 24.17
CA LEU A 6 -49.50 -42.49 23.64
C LEU A 6 -49.54 -40.99 23.90
N LEU A 7 -48.73 -40.53 24.86
CA LEU A 7 -48.52 -39.13 25.18
C LEU A 7 -47.47 -38.55 24.21
N PRO A 8 -47.80 -37.57 23.35
CA PRO A 8 -46.80 -36.91 22.51
C PRO A 8 -45.98 -35.94 23.39
N ILE A 9 -44.69 -36.26 23.58
CA ILE A 9 -43.71 -35.35 24.17
C ILE A 9 -43.48 -34.22 23.16
N LEU A 10 -44.13 -33.10 23.38
CA LEU A 10 -43.96 -31.86 22.62
C LEU A 10 -42.58 -31.26 22.99
N LEU A 11 -41.56 -31.55 22.19
CA LEU A 11 -40.23 -30.97 22.33
C LEU A 11 -40.29 -29.50 21.88
N ALA A 12 -40.63 -28.61 22.81
CA ALA A 12 -40.58 -27.17 22.60
C ALA A 12 -39.10 -26.73 22.56
N CYS A 13 -38.50 -26.74 21.37
CA CYS A 13 -37.23 -26.07 21.12
C CYS A 13 -37.41 -24.56 21.36
N LEU A 14 -36.98 -24.08 22.53
CA LEU A 14 -36.78 -22.65 22.77
C LEU A 14 -35.75 -22.15 21.75
N ALA A 15 -36.21 -21.51 20.68
CA ALA A 15 -35.38 -20.73 19.79
C ALA A 15 -34.92 -19.49 20.55
N LEU A 16 -33.77 -19.60 21.24
CA LEU A 16 -33.11 -18.42 21.80
C LEU A 16 -32.74 -17.51 20.62
N PRO A 17 -33.11 -16.22 20.65
CA PRO A 17 -32.72 -15.28 19.62
C PRO A 17 -31.19 -15.15 19.67
N VAL A 18 -30.51 -15.70 18.67
CA VAL A 18 -29.10 -15.43 18.43
C VAL A 18 -29.02 -13.98 17.99
N THR A 19 -28.78 -13.06 18.93
CA THR A 19 -28.45 -11.69 18.57
C THR A 19 -27.15 -11.75 17.78
N PRO A 20 -27.12 -11.31 16.51
CA PRO A 20 -25.88 -11.30 15.76
C PRO A 20 -24.88 -10.45 16.56
N ALA A 21 -23.74 -11.05 16.91
CA ALA A 21 -22.63 -10.30 17.48
C ALA A 21 -22.35 -9.14 16.53
N ARG A 22 -22.53 -7.90 17.00
CA ARG A 22 -22.15 -6.73 16.21
C ARG A 22 -20.64 -6.78 16.06
N ALA A 23 -20.18 -7.13 14.87
CA ALA A 23 -18.76 -7.07 14.52
C ALA A 23 -18.27 -5.67 14.91
N GLN A 24 -17.27 -5.63 15.80
CA GLN A 24 -16.72 -4.37 16.28
C GLN A 24 -16.14 -3.61 15.09
N GLN A 25 -16.62 -2.38 14.88
CA GLN A 25 -16.19 -1.58 13.75
C GLN A 25 -14.71 -1.20 13.93
N VAL A 26 -13.87 -1.68 13.02
CA VAL A 26 -12.44 -1.31 12.99
C VAL A 26 -12.32 0.19 12.65
N THR A 27 -11.47 0.88 13.40
CA THR A 27 -11.21 2.33 13.26
C THR A 27 -9.71 2.58 13.15
N PRO A 28 -9.28 3.80 12.76
CA PRO A 28 -7.85 4.14 12.72
C PRO A 28 -7.12 3.96 14.06
N ASN A 29 -7.83 4.02 15.20
CA ASN A 29 -7.24 3.73 16.52
C ASN A 29 -6.73 2.29 16.61
N HIS A 30 -7.53 1.32 16.16
CA HIS A 30 -7.17 -0.10 16.17
C HIS A 30 -5.98 -0.37 15.24
N VAL A 31 -5.98 0.26 14.05
CA VAL A 31 -4.84 0.14 13.12
C VAL A 31 -3.59 0.76 13.73
N TYR A 32 -3.70 1.95 14.35
CA TYR A 32 -2.57 2.62 14.98
C TYR A 32 -1.96 1.78 16.12
N GLN A 33 -2.80 1.16 16.95
CA GLN A 33 -2.37 0.26 18.04
C GLN A 33 -1.44 -0.85 17.51
N VAL A 34 -1.86 -1.56 16.45
CA VAL A 34 -1.06 -2.63 15.84
C VAL A 34 0.23 -2.07 15.22
N THR A 35 0.18 -0.91 14.58
CA THR A 35 1.42 -0.29 14.07
C THR A 35 2.36 0.18 15.18
N GLU A 36 1.85 0.50 16.38
CA GLU A 36 2.68 0.79 17.54
C GLU A 36 3.36 -0.47 18.08
N GLU A 37 2.65 -1.60 18.11
CA GLU A 37 3.22 -2.91 18.47
C GLU A 37 4.38 -3.28 17.53
N ILE A 38 4.19 -3.14 16.22
CA ILE A 38 5.25 -3.36 15.21
C ILE A 38 6.45 -2.46 15.47
N TRP A 39 6.21 -1.17 15.74
CA TRP A 39 7.29 -0.21 15.99
C TRP A 39 8.11 -0.56 17.23
N LEU A 40 7.45 -0.89 18.35
CA LEU A 40 8.12 -1.30 19.58
C LEU A 40 8.93 -2.59 19.40
N ASP A 41 8.45 -3.51 18.55
CA ASP A 41 9.18 -4.74 18.25
C ASP A 41 10.43 -4.47 17.41
N LEU A 42 10.34 -3.58 16.44
CA LEU A 42 11.50 -3.11 15.67
C LEU A 42 12.52 -2.40 16.54
N GLU A 43 12.11 -1.61 17.53
CA GLU A 43 13.03 -1.01 18.51
C GLU A 43 13.83 -2.07 19.26
N ARG A 44 13.20 -3.18 19.68
CA ARG A 44 13.90 -4.32 20.31
C ARG A 44 14.88 -4.97 19.35
N MET A 45 14.50 -5.16 18.09
CA MET A 45 15.39 -5.72 17.06
C MET A 45 16.61 -4.83 16.81
N HIS A 46 16.42 -3.51 16.74
CA HIS A 46 17.51 -2.55 16.63
C HIS A 46 18.46 -2.62 17.83
N GLN A 47 17.92 -2.69 19.04
CA GLN A 47 18.72 -2.85 20.26
C GLN A 47 19.55 -4.14 20.23
N ALA A 48 18.94 -5.26 19.83
CA ALA A 48 19.63 -6.55 19.75
C ALA A 48 20.69 -6.60 18.64
N ASN A 49 20.47 -5.89 17.53
CA ASN A 49 21.38 -5.82 16.39
C ASN A 49 22.39 -4.67 16.49
N PHE A 50 22.40 -3.91 17.59
CA PHE A 50 23.22 -2.71 17.77
C PHE A 50 23.10 -1.68 16.63
N SER A 51 21.92 -1.60 16.00
CA SER A 51 21.63 -0.61 14.95
C SER A 51 20.66 0.46 15.47
N GLN A 52 20.41 1.48 14.64
CA GLN A 52 19.50 2.57 14.99
C GLN A 52 18.37 2.65 13.96
N PRO A 53 17.13 2.90 14.41
CA PRO A 53 16.04 3.14 13.47
C PRO A 53 16.28 4.43 12.69
N GLY A 54 15.94 4.43 11.40
CA GLY A 54 15.92 5.66 10.60
C GLY A 54 14.87 6.66 11.13
N THR A 55 14.93 7.90 10.67
CA THR A 55 13.87 8.90 10.93
C THR A 55 13.12 9.18 9.64
N ALA A 56 11.80 9.00 9.65
CA ALA A 56 10.97 9.29 8.49
C ALA A 56 10.54 10.76 8.47
N PRO A 57 10.44 11.40 7.29
CA PRO A 57 9.74 12.67 7.17
C PRO A 57 8.27 12.49 7.55
N ARG A 58 7.71 13.46 8.26
CA ARG A 58 6.30 13.45 8.66
C ARG A 58 5.45 14.06 7.55
N GLU A 59 4.40 13.34 7.18
CA GLU A 59 3.35 13.83 6.28
C GLU A 59 2.29 14.61 7.08
N THR A 60 1.93 15.76 6.53
CA THR A 60 0.89 16.66 7.05
C THR A 60 -0.37 16.63 6.19
N ALA A 61 -0.25 16.30 4.89
CA ALA A 61 -1.38 16.06 4.02
C ALA A 61 -2.37 15.03 4.60
N ALA A 62 -3.68 15.30 4.44
CA ALA A 62 -4.75 14.46 4.97
C ALA A 62 -4.83 13.13 4.20
N ARG A 63 -4.31 12.04 4.77
CA ARG A 63 -4.33 10.71 4.18
C ARG A 63 -5.69 10.04 4.38
N ARG A 64 -5.92 9.02 3.57
CA ARG A 64 -7.16 8.23 3.51
C ARG A 64 -6.79 6.74 3.57
N PRO A 65 -7.72 5.83 3.93
CA PRO A 65 -7.40 4.41 4.09
C PRO A 65 -6.68 3.79 2.88
N ARG A 66 -7.00 4.19 1.64
CA ARG A 66 -6.30 3.70 0.43
C ARG A 66 -4.80 4.01 0.42
N HIS A 67 -4.42 5.18 0.94
CA HIS A 67 -3.01 5.56 1.09
C HIS A 67 -2.33 4.70 2.14
N VAL A 68 -3.00 4.50 3.28
CA VAL A 68 -2.49 3.69 4.38
C VAL A 68 -2.34 2.22 3.95
N LEU A 69 -3.32 1.67 3.23
CA LEU A 69 -3.27 0.32 2.68
C LEU A 69 -2.09 0.15 1.73
N GLN A 70 -1.91 1.08 0.79
CA GLN A 70 -0.80 1.02 -0.15
C GLN A 70 0.57 1.11 0.56
N LYS A 71 0.69 1.99 1.56
CA LYS A 71 1.91 2.11 2.38
C LYS A 71 2.15 0.84 3.21
N ALA A 72 1.12 0.22 3.78
CA ALA A 72 1.25 -1.07 4.47
C ALA A 72 1.73 -2.18 3.51
N ARG A 73 1.30 -2.16 2.24
CA ARG A 73 1.81 -3.09 1.21
C ARG A 73 3.27 -2.81 0.84
N GLU A 74 3.73 -1.56 0.88
CA GLU A 74 5.17 -1.23 0.76
C GLU A 74 5.97 -1.80 1.93
N VAL A 75 5.51 -1.58 3.17
CA VAL A 75 6.12 -2.12 4.39
C VAL A 75 6.20 -3.64 4.32
N SER A 76 5.13 -4.31 3.90
CA SER A 76 5.13 -5.77 3.70
C SER A 76 6.23 -6.22 2.75
N ARG A 77 6.42 -5.56 1.61
CA ARG A 77 7.50 -5.95 0.68
C ARG A 77 8.88 -5.83 1.30
N LYS A 78 9.13 -4.81 2.12
CA LYS A 78 10.40 -4.66 2.85
C LYS A 78 10.56 -5.72 3.94
N LEU A 79 9.49 -6.00 4.68
CA LEU A 79 9.49 -7.09 5.67
C LEU A 79 9.79 -8.45 5.01
N GLN A 80 9.19 -8.73 3.85
CA GLN A 80 9.46 -9.94 3.08
C GLN A 80 10.91 -10.00 2.58
N MET A 81 11.51 -8.86 2.18
CA MET A 81 12.95 -8.81 1.90
C MET A 81 13.78 -9.08 3.15
N LEU A 82 13.36 -8.56 4.31
CA LEU A 82 14.07 -8.78 5.58
C LEU A 82 14.05 -10.26 5.97
N ARG A 83 12.89 -10.91 5.80
CA ARG A 83 12.72 -12.36 5.95
C ARG A 83 13.66 -13.12 5.03
N PHE A 84 13.68 -12.78 3.74
CA PHE A 84 14.57 -13.42 2.76
C PHE A 84 16.05 -13.35 3.16
N VAL A 85 16.56 -12.17 3.54
CA VAL A 85 17.97 -12.01 3.91
C VAL A 85 18.33 -12.69 5.24
N ASN A 86 17.33 -13.01 6.07
CA ASN A 86 17.48 -13.80 7.29
C ASN A 86 17.20 -15.31 7.07
N GLY A 87 17.04 -15.75 5.82
CA GLY A 87 16.84 -17.16 5.48
C GLY A 87 15.45 -17.70 5.85
N LEU A 88 14.46 -16.82 6.02
CA LEU A 88 13.06 -17.20 6.23
C LEU A 88 12.28 -17.26 4.91
N ASP A 89 11.23 -18.05 4.89
CA ASP A 89 10.30 -18.12 3.77
C ASP A 89 9.60 -16.77 3.55
N THR A 90 9.39 -16.45 2.27
CA THR A 90 8.71 -15.22 1.84
C THR A 90 7.35 -15.51 1.23
N ASP A 91 6.40 -14.64 1.54
CA ASP A 91 5.08 -14.61 0.93
C ASP A 91 4.95 -13.48 -0.08
N LEU A 92 4.35 -13.78 -1.24
CA LEU A 92 3.90 -12.76 -2.16
C LEU A 92 2.56 -12.19 -1.70
N LEU A 93 2.45 -10.86 -1.65
CA LEU A 93 1.17 -10.22 -1.45
C LEU A 93 0.21 -10.54 -2.59
N PRO A 94 -1.07 -10.84 -2.31
CA PRO A 94 -2.07 -10.96 -3.35
C PRO A 94 -2.22 -9.64 -4.12
N PRO A 95 -2.65 -9.66 -5.39
CA PRO A 95 -3.03 -8.47 -6.14
C PRO A 95 -3.98 -7.56 -5.36
N MET A 96 -3.88 -6.24 -5.55
CA MET A 96 -4.75 -5.31 -4.82
C MET A 96 -6.13 -5.29 -5.47
N GLU A 97 -7.15 -5.60 -4.68
CA GLU A 97 -8.54 -5.48 -5.12
C GLU A 97 -8.91 -4.02 -5.39
N VAL A 98 -9.73 -3.80 -6.43
CA VAL A 98 -10.17 -2.45 -6.82
C VAL A 98 -11.52 -2.12 -6.20
N ARG A 99 -11.47 -1.48 -5.03
CA ARG A 99 -12.62 -0.99 -4.26
C ARG A 99 -12.18 0.13 -3.30
N GLU A 100 -13.14 0.80 -2.67
CA GLU A 100 -12.80 1.76 -1.60
C GLU A 100 -12.17 0.99 -0.44
N ALA A 101 -10.95 1.39 -0.08
CA ALA A 101 -10.26 0.83 1.07
C ALA A 101 -10.89 1.33 2.38
N THR A 102 -10.97 0.44 3.35
CA THR A 102 -11.53 0.67 4.68
C THR A 102 -10.44 0.52 5.75
N PRO A 103 -10.66 1.02 6.99
CA PRO A 103 -9.78 0.71 8.10
C PRO A 103 -9.63 -0.80 8.38
N GLY A 104 -10.66 -1.60 8.07
CA GLY A 104 -10.63 -3.06 8.21
C GLY A 104 -9.57 -3.69 7.30
N ASP A 105 -9.52 -3.30 6.03
CA ASP A 105 -8.52 -3.80 5.07
C ASP A 105 -7.09 -3.49 5.52
N VAL A 106 -6.89 -2.29 6.07
CA VAL A 106 -5.58 -1.89 6.60
C VAL A 106 -5.25 -2.71 7.84
N PHE A 107 -6.20 -2.88 8.76
CA PHE A 107 -6.04 -3.65 10.00
C PHE A 107 -5.63 -5.09 9.73
N GLU A 108 -6.32 -5.78 8.83
CA GLU A 108 -5.99 -7.15 8.44
C GLU A 108 -4.54 -7.27 7.96
N LEU A 109 -4.11 -6.33 7.11
CA LEU A 109 -2.74 -6.34 6.61
C LEU A 109 -1.71 -6.02 7.70
N VAL A 110 -1.95 -5.05 8.59
CA VAL A 110 -0.99 -4.72 9.65
C VAL A 110 -0.92 -5.80 10.74
N VAL A 111 -2.00 -6.53 11.00
CA VAL A 111 -1.96 -7.71 11.87
C VAL A 111 -1.07 -8.78 11.24
N LYS A 112 -1.24 -9.06 9.95
CA LYS A 112 -0.34 -9.98 9.23
C LYS A 112 1.12 -9.51 9.30
N LEU A 113 1.41 -8.22 9.13
CA LEU A 113 2.77 -7.67 9.26
C LEU A 113 3.38 -7.89 10.63
N ARG A 114 2.60 -7.68 11.70
CA ARG A 114 3.06 -7.91 13.07
C ARG A 114 3.40 -9.38 13.29
N ASP A 115 2.53 -10.28 12.84
CA ASP A 115 2.74 -11.71 13.02
C ASP A 115 3.96 -12.19 12.21
N GLU A 116 4.14 -11.70 10.98
CA GLU A 116 5.32 -11.96 10.14
C GLU A 116 6.63 -11.39 10.71
N LEU A 117 6.56 -10.28 11.45
CA LEU A 117 7.69 -9.69 12.15
C LEU A 117 8.10 -10.54 13.36
N ALA A 118 7.13 -11.14 14.07
CA ALA A 118 7.41 -12.01 15.20
C ALA A 118 8.23 -13.24 14.81
N ASP A 119 8.06 -13.77 13.58
CA ASP A 119 8.88 -14.86 13.07
C ASP A 119 10.38 -14.51 12.98
N LEU A 120 10.73 -13.22 12.88
CA LEU A 120 12.12 -12.76 12.87
C LEU A 120 12.76 -12.74 14.26
N HIS A 121 12.00 -12.94 15.35
CA HIS A 121 12.54 -12.90 16.72
C HIS A 121 13.73 -13.82 16.94
N GLY A 122 13.67 -15.04 16.38
CA GLY A 122 14.76 -16.01 16.48
C GLY A 122 16.07 -15.53 15.84
N ALA A 123 15.98 -14.86 14.69
CA ALA A 123 17.15 -14.30 13.99
C ALA A 123 17.81 -13.15 14.75
N TYR A 124 17.03 -12.43 15.58
CA TYR A 124 17.50 -11.30 16.38
C TYR A 124 17.70 -11.63 17.87
N GLY A 125 17.58 -12.91 18.26
CA GLY A 125 17.76 -13.35 19.65
C GLY A 125 16.73 -12.76 20.63
N LEU A 126 15.55 -12.38 20.14
CA LEU A 126 14.47 -11.85 20.97
C LEU A 126 13.65 -12.98 21.60
N SER A 127 13.19 -12.76 22.83
CA SER A 127 12.29 -13.68 23.53
C SER A 127 10.92 -13.05 23.74
N GLY A 128 9.88 -13.76 23.29
CA GLY A 128 8.48 -13.40 23.50
C GLY A 128 7.99 -12.15 22.74
N PRO A 129 6.66 -11.99 22.65
CA PRO A 129 6.04 -10.85 21.99
C PRO A 129 6.28 -9.55 22.77
N VAL A 130 6.09 -8.42 22.09
CA VAL A 130 5.94 -7.12 22.77
C VAL A 130 4.66 -7.17 23.62
N GLY A 131 4.68 -6.50 24.77
CA GLY A 131 3.48 -6.34 25.60
C GLY A 131 2.35 -5.63 24.84
N GLU A 132 1.11 -5.89 25.25
CA GLU A 132 -0.07 -5.29 24.63
C GLU A 132 -0.03 -3.76 24.75
N VAL A 133 -0.21 -3.06 23.62
CA VAL A 133 -0.30 -1.60 23.60
C VAL A 133 -1.74 -1.20 23.88
N ALA A 134 -1.97 -0.22 24.77
CA ALA A 134 -3.32 0.28 25.03
C ALA A 134 -3.96 0.89 23.77
N LEU A 135 -5.26 0.65 23.55
CA LEU A 135 -5.99 1.22 22.41
C LEU A 135 -5.95 2.77 22.47
N PRO A 136 -5.31 3.45 21.50
CA PRO A 136 -5.23 4.90 21.49
C PRO A 136 -6.58 5.52 21.12
N THR A 137 -6.74 6.82 21.38
CA THR A 137 -7.93 7.59 20.96
C THR A 137 -7.55 8.72 20.02
N GLY A 138 -8.49 9.11 19.14
CA GLY A 138 -8.34 10.29 18.28
C GLY A 138 -7.33 10.15 17.14
N LYS A 139 -6.97 8.93 16.74
CA LYS A 139 -6.06 8.69 15.62
C LYS A 139 -6.78 8.88 14.30
N SER A 140 -6.06 9.45 13.34
CA SER A 140 -6.47 9.64 11.95
C SER A 140 -5.72 8.67 11.02
N PRO A 141 -6.17 8.50 9.75
CA PRO A 141 -5.38 7.78 8.76
C PRO A 141 -4.00 8.38 8.52
N THR A 142 -3.82 9.70 8.65
CA THR A 142 -2.49 10.35 8.55
C THR A 142 -1.55 9.90 9.68
N ASP A 143 -2.06 9.72 10.89
CA ASP A 143 -1.23 9.22 12.01
C ASP A 143 -0.75 7.80 11.75
N VAL A 144 -1.63 6.93 11.26
CA VAL A 144 -1.28 5.56 10.88
C VAL A 144 -0.28 5.56 9.72
N TYR A 145 -0.49 6.40 8.71
CA TYR A 145 0.42 6.54 7.58
C TYR A 145 1.83 6.93 8.02
N ASN A 146 1.94 7.93 8.90
CA ASN A 146 3.21 8.38 9.46
C ASN A 146 3.88 7.29 10.30
N ARG A 147 3.11 6.51 11.06
CA ARG A 147 3.68 5.37 11.79
C ARG A 147 4.23 4.30 10.83
N LEU A 148 3.55 4.02 9.73
CA LEU A 148 4.05 3.09 8.70
C LEU A 148 5.29 3.62 7.97
N LEU A 149 5.39 4.93 7.71
CA LEU A 149 6.63 5.55 7.20
C LEU A 149 7.80 5.33 8.17
N GLN A 150 7.55 5.51 9.47
CA GLN A 150 8.55 5.30 10.50
C GLN A 150 8.98 3.82 10.60
N ILE A 151 8.03 2.89 10.48
CA ILE A 151 8.30 1.44 10.39
C ILE A 151 9.17 1.13 9.15
N GLU A 152 8.85 1.72 7.99
CA GLU A 152 9.56 1.51 6.74
C GLU A 152 11.06 1.85 6.86
N VAL A 153 11.39 3.04 7.38
CA VAL A 153 12.78 3.46 7.57
C VAL A 153 13.49 2.71 8.71
N SER A 154 12.72 2.15 9.66
CA SER A 154 13.26 1.26 10.69
C SER A 154 13.74 -0.05 10.07
N LEU A 155 12.91 -0.68 9.22
CA LEU A 155 13.26 -1.90 8.50
C LEU A 155 14.53 -1.71 7.67
N ASP A 156 14.70 -0.53 7.04
CA ASP A 156 15.92 -0.21 6.30
C ASP A 156 17.19 -0.23 7.19
N GLY A 157 17.07 0.22 8.44
CA GLY A 157 18.16 0.20 9.42
C GLY A 157 18.50 -1.20 9.97
N LEU A 158 17.78 -2.24 9.55
CA LEU A 158 18.08 -3.64 9.87
C LEU A 158 18.88 -4.35 8.77
N GLY A 159 19.49 -3.60 7.86
CA GLY A 159 20.43 -4.14 6.86
C GLY A 159 19.79 -4.49 5.52
N LEU A 160 18.61 -3.95 5.23
CA LEU A 160 18.00 -4.12 3.91
C LEU A 160 18.84 -3.44 2.82
N PRO A 161 18.90 -4.02 1.60
CA PRO A 161 19.50 -3.35 0.47
C PRO A 161 18.71 -2.05 0.13
N PRO A 162 19.39 -0.99 -0.33
CA PRO A 162 18.72 0.24 -0.72
C PRO A 162 17.80 0.01 -1.93
N VAL A 163 16.76 0.84 -2.06
CA VAL A 163 15.90 0.83 -3.24
C VAL A 163 16.73 1.17 -4.48
N VAL A 164 16.65 0.32 -5.50
CA VAL A 164 17.37 0.48 -6.77
C VAL A 164 16.39 0.85 -7.91
N PRO A 165 16.87 1.40 -9.05
CA PRO A 165 15.99 1.79 -10.15
C PRO A 165 15.09 0.67 -10.69
N ASN A 166 15.53 -0.60 -10.66
CA ASN A 166 14.70 -1.75 -11.06
C ASN A 166 13.41 -1.85 -10.24
N ASP A 167 13.47 -1.54 -8.94
CA ASP A 167 12.29 -1.58 -8.07
C ASP A 167 11.31 -0.46 -8.40
N VAL A 168 11.85 0.72 -8.65
CA VAL A 168 11.07 1.91 -9.03
C VAL A 168 10.41 1.68 -10.39
N TYR A 169 11.16 1.19 -11.38
CA TYR A 169 10.68 0.92 -12.73
C TYR A 169 9.56 -0.11 -12.75
N ARG A 170 9.70 -1.20 -11.99
CA ARG A 170 8.63 -2.19 -11.85
C ARG A 170 7.33 -1.56 -11.36
N LEU A 171 7.40 -0.60 -10.44
CA LEU A 171 6.22 0.09 -9.95
C LEU A 171 5.67 1.12 -10.96
N ALA A 172 6.55 1.82 -11.69
CA ALA A 172 6.18 2.71 -12.78
C ALA A 172 5.44 1.95 -13.89
N GLU A 173 5.94 0.79 -14.30
CA GLU A 173 5.28 -0.08 -15.29
C GLU A 173 3.97 -0.67 -14.80
N THR A 174 3.88 -0.98 -13.49
CA THR A 174 2.59 -1.35 -12.88
C THR A 174 1.59 -0.21 -13.05
N LEU A 175 1.97 1.02 -12.67
CA LEU A 175 1.13 2.20 -12.81
C LEU A 175 0.72 2.46 -14.26
N ARG A 176 1.65 2.37 -15.21
CA ARG A 176 1.38 2.53 -16.65
C ARG A 176 0.36 1.50 -17.14
N GLY A 177 0.50 0.23 -16.73
CA GLY A 177 -0.45 -0.83 -17.03
C GLY A 177 -1.87 -0.53 -16.50
N GLU A 178 -1.97 -0.03 -15.27
CA GLU A 178 -3.26 0.37 -14.69
C GLU A 178 -3.91 1.55 -15.42
N LEU A 179 -3.11 2.53 -15.85
CA LEU A 179 -3.60 3.67 -16.64
C LEU A 179 -4.00 3.27 -18.06
N LEU A 180 -3.33 2.29 -18.66
CA LEU A 180 -3.73 1.69 -19.93
C LEU A 180 -5.13 1.07 -19.82
N LEU A 181 -5.36 0.25 -18.78
CA LEU A 181 -6.69 -0.32 -18.51
C LEU A 181 -7.74 0.77 -18.31
N LEU A 182 -7.42 1.82 -17.54
CA LEU A 182 -8.33 2.95 -17.31
C LEU A 182 -8.66 3.71 -18.61
N SER A 183 -7.71 3.81 -19.54
CA SER A 183 -7.88 4.44 -20.85
C SER A 183 -8.69 3.61 -21.86
N GLY A 184 -8.91 2.32 -21.58
CA GLY A 184 -9.52 1.38 -22.53
C GLY A 184 -8.66 1.10 -23.78
N ARG A 185 -7.40 1.55 -23.80
CA ARG A 185 -6.47 1.29 -24.91
C ARG A 185 -5.86 -0.11 -24.78
N PRO A 186 -5.70 -0.86 -25.87
CA PRO A 186 -4.99 -2.14 -25.83
C PRO A 186 -3.51 -1.91 -25.50
N ALA A 187 -2.93 -2.82 -24.71
CA ALA A 187 -1.55 -2.68 -24.20
C ALA A 187 -0.49 -2.49 -25.31
N GLY A 188 -0.70 -3.06 -26.51
CA GLY A 188 0.21 -2.93 -27.66
C GLY A 188 0.10 -1.63 -28.47
N SER A 189 -0.74 -0.68 -28.06
CA SER A 189 -0.95 0.58 -28.80
C SER A 189 -0.08 1.75 -28.32
N GLN A 190 0.80 1.53 -27.35
CA GLN A 190 1.71 2.56 -26.85
C GLN A 190 3.14 2.25 -27.25
N PRO A 191 3.98 3.28 -27.51
CA PRO A 191 5.42 3.10 -27.67
C PRO A 191 6.00 2.35 -26.48
N ASP A 192 7.02 1.52 -26.74
CA ASP A 192 7.81 0.93 -25.65
C ASP A 192 8.57 2.05 -24.93
N PRO A 193 8.49 2.19 -23.59
CA PRO A 193 9.29 3.15 -22.84
C PRO A 193 10.80 3.07 -23.16
N ALA A 194 11.32 1.90 -23.54
CA ALA A 194 12.71 1.71 -23.93
C ALA A 194 13.06 2.33 -25.30
N GLU A 195 12.07 2.55 -26.17
CA GLU A 195 12.26 3.22 -27.46
C GLU A 195 12.35 4.75 -27.31
N MET A 196 11.86 5.29 -26.19
CA MET A 196 12.01 6.72 -25.86
C MET A 196 13.45 7.00 -25.41
N MET A 197 14.35 7.26 -26.35
CA MET A 197 15.69 7.70 -25.98
C MET A 197 15.62 9.11 -25.39
N ALA A 198 15.79 9.23 -24.07
CA ALA A 198 16.02 10.52 -23.45
C ALA A 198 17.37 11.07 -23.96
N LEU A 199 17.33 12.22 -24.63
CA LEU A 199 18.55 12.91 -25.08
C LEU A 199 19.42 13.38 -23.91
N VAL A 200 18.85 13.40 -22.70
CA VAL A 200 19.48 13.88 -21.47
C VAL A 200 19.37 12.79 -20.40
N GLN A 201 20.49 12.48 -19.75
CA GLN A 201 20.53 11.57 -18.60
C GLN A 201 19.69 12.11 -17.45
N LYS A 202 18.68 11.33 -17.05
CA LYS A 202 17.77 11.63 -15.96
C LYS A 202 18.33 11.16 -14.63
N THR A 203 17.85 11.81 -13.59
CA THR A 203 18.16 11.52 -12.18
C THR A 203 16.90 11.07 -11.44
N PRO A 204 17.01 10.53 -10.21
CA PRO A 204 15.84 10.32 -9.36
C PRO A 204 15.01 11.59 -9.13
N GLY A 205 15.64 12.77 -9.10
CA GLY A 205 14.95 14.05 -8.98
C GLY A 205 14.02 14.34 -10.17
N ASP A 206 14.46 14.04 -11.38
CA ASP A 206 13.63 14.21 -12.59
C ASP A 206 12.43 13.26 -12.58
N ALA A 207 12.66 11.99 -12.23
CA ALA A 207 11.58 11.00 -12.12
C ALA A 207 10.57 11.36 -11.02
N TYR A 208 11.03 11.88 -9.88
CA TYR A 208 10.16 12.37 -8.80
C TYR A 208 9.31 13.57 -9.25
N SER A 209 9.93 14.53 -9.95
CA SER A 209 9.22 15.67 -10.55
C SER A 209 8.12 15.20 -11.52
N GLU A 210 8.45 14.23 -12.38
CA GLU A 210 7.50 13.65 -13.34
C GLU A 210 6.33 12.94 -12.65
N ALA A 211 6.59 12.20 -11.56
CA ALA A 211 5.56 11.57 -10.75
C ALA A 211 4.62 12.61 -10.11
N ASN A 212 5.14 13.72 -9.57
CA ASN A 212 4.31 14.78 -9.00
C ASN A 212 3.48 15.51 -10.07
N ALA A 213 4.03 15.70 -11.27
CA ALA A 213 3.30 16.25 -12.40
C ALA A 213 2.15 15.31 -12.80
N LEU A 214 2.41 14.00 -12.89
CA LEU A 214 1.37 12.99 -13.14
C LEU A 214 0.26 13.01 -12.09
N LEU A 215 0.60 13.10 -10.80
CA LEU A 215 -0.39 13.17 -9.74
C LEU A 215 -1.25 14.45 -9.83
N THR A 216 -0.64 15.57 -10.25
CA THR A 216 -1.35 16.82 -10.51
C THR A 216 -2.33 16.68 -11.68
N ASP A 217 -1.90 16.03 -12.77
CA ASP A 217 -2.74 15.76 -13.94
C ASP A 217 -3.92 14.84 -13.56
N LEU A 218 -3.68 13.81 -12.74
CA LEU A 218 -4.74 12.95 -12.20
C LEU A 218 -5.72 13.72 -11.32
N ARG A 219 -5.25 14.63 -10.47
CA ARG A 219 -6.13 15.48 -9.67
C ARG A 219 -7.05 16.30 -10.56
N ALA A 220 -6.51 16.95 -11.59
CA ALA A 220 -7.31 17.71 -12.56
C ALA A 220 -8.33 16.82 -13.28
N LEU A 221 -7.94 15.60 -13.66
CA LEU A 221 -8.85 14.60 -14.24
C LEU A 221 -9.98 14.22 -13.26
N GLY A 222 -9.65 13.98 -11.99
CA GLY A 222 -10.63 13.67 -10.93
C GLY A 222 -11.62 14.81 -10.67
N ASP A 223 -11.13 16.06 -10.69
CA ASP A 223 -11.96 17.26 -10.50
C ASP A 223 -12.92 17.51 -11.68
N SER A 224 -12.67 16.90 -12.85
CA SER A 224 -13.48 17.09 -14.07
C SER A 224 -14.75 16.24 -14.17
N GLY A 225 -14.99 15.28 -13.25
CA GLY A 225 -16.25 14.54 -13.17
C GLY A 225 -16.10 13.03 -13.13
N ARG A 226 -16.02 12.35 -14.29
CA ARG A 226 -16.15 10.86 -14.39
C ARG A 226 -15.19 10.09 -13.47
N PHE A 227 -14.03 10.65 -13.16
CA PHE A 227 -13.01 10.03 -12.31
C PHE A 227 -12.96 10.63 -10.90
N ALA A 228 -14.03 11.31 -10.46
CA ALA A 228 -14.10 11.96 -9.15
C ALA A 228 -14.03 10.93 -8.02
N VAL A 229 -12.87 10.85 -7.38
CA VAL A 229 -12.63 9.99 -6.23
C VAL A 229 -13.27 10.60 -4.97
N PRO A 230 -14.00 9.82 -4.14
CA PRO A 230 -14.50 10.31 -2.86
C PRO A 230 -13.36 10.91 -2.02
N GLY A 231 -13.56 12.12 -1.50
CA GLY A 231 -12.55 12.87 -0.74
C GLY A 231 -11.39 13.43 -1.57
N GLY A 232 -11.47 13.38 -2.91
CA GLY A 232 -10.49 13.94 -3.84
C GLY A 232 -9.17 13.18 -3.89
N ILE A 233 -8.28 13.66 -4.76
CA ILE A 233 -6.88 13.22 -4.85
C ILE A 233 -6.01 14.05 -3.90
N VAL A 234 -5.16 13.38 -3.12
CA VAL A 234 -4.31 13.99 -2.09
C VAL A 234 -2.88 14.08 -2.60
N LEU A 235 -2.40 15.32 -2.79
CA LEU A 235 -1.00 15.57 -3.11
C LEU A 235 -0.13 15.32 -1.86
N PRO A 236 1.04 14.65 -1.99
CA PRO A 236 1.98 14.47 -0.89
C PRO A 236 2.68 15.79 -0.53
N ASP A 237 3.29 15.82 0.65
CA ASP A 237 4.18 16.91 1.02
C ASP A 237 5.48 16.85 0.19
N ASP A 238 6.17 18.00 0.05
CA ASP A 238 7.45 18.05 -0.62
C ASP A 238 8.51 17.21 0.11
N ARG A 239 9.38 16.55 -0.66
CA ARG A 239 10.47 15.72 -0.15
C ARG A 239 11.76 16.52 -0.03
N PRO A 240 12.58 16.26 1.00
CA PRO A 240 13.87 16.91 1.15
C PRO A 240 14.85 16.49 0.05
N ILE A 241 15.71 17.42 -0.36
CA ILE A 241 16.78 17.20 -1.35
C ILE A 241 18.04 16.65 -0.63
N PRO A 242 18.80 15.71 -1.23
CA PRO A 242 18.62 15.13 -2.55
C PRO A 242 17.56 14.02 -2.59
N ILE A 243 16.78 14.01 -3.68
CA ILE A 243 15.78 12.97 -3.97
C ILE A 243 16.48 11.63 -4.22
N ARG A 244 15.97 10.57 -3.59
CA ARG A 244 16.46 9.19 -3.69
C ARG A 244 15.45 8.31 -4.46
N PRO A 245 15.88 7.15 -4.97
CA PRO A 245 14.96 6.18 -5.60
C PRO A 245 13.76 5.80 -4.70
N GLY A 246 13.96 5.72 -3.38
CA GLY A 246 12.88 5.46 -2.42
C GLY A 246 11.78 6.54 -2.43
N ASP A 247 12.14 7.81 -2.64
CA ASP A 247 11.18 8.91 -2.73
C ASP A 247 10.34 8.81 -4.01
N VAL A 248 10.95 8.39 -5.13
CA VAL A 248 10.24 8.13 -6.40
C VAL A 248 9.28 6.96 -6.24
N LEU A 249 9.73 5.84 -5.66
CA LEU A 249 8.88 4.67 -5.39
C LEU A 249 7.67 5.04 -4.52
N HIS A 250 7.90 5.87 -3.50
CA HIS A 250 6.84 6.37 -2.66
C HIS A 250 5.82 7.22 -3.43
N ALA A 251 6.27 8.18 -4.25
CA ALA A 251 5.40 9.01 -5.06
C ALA A 251 4.52 8.15 -6.00
N ILE A 252 5.12 7.18 -6.69
CA ILE A 252 4.40 6.24 -7.56
C ILE A 252 3.38 5.41 -6.76
N SER A 253 3.74 5.00 -5.54
CA SER A 253 2.81 4.27 -4.68
C SER A 253 1.60 5.12 -4.30
N VAL A 254 1.79 6.40 -3.95
CA VAL A 254 0.67 7.33 -3.74
C VAL A 254 -0.21 7.41 -4.99
N ILE A 255 0.37 7.54 -6.18
CA ILE A 255 -0.37 7.57 -7.44
C ILE A 255 -1.18 6.28 -7.66
N LEU A 256 -0.61 5.10 -7.41
CA LEU A 256 -1.32 3.83 -7.52
C LEU A 256 -2.54 3.74 -6.61
N ALA A 257 -2.48 4.30 -5.40
CA ALA A 257 -3.63 4.36 -4.51
C ALA A 257 -4.76 5.21 -5.13
N GLU A 258 -4.42 6.32 -5.78
CA GLU A 258 -5.39 7.20 -6.45
C GLU A 258 -5.96 6.57 -7.72
N VAL A 259 -5.12 5.93 -8.55
CA VAL A 259 -5.58 5.19 -9.73
C VAL A 259 -6.51 4.04 -9.33
N SER A 260 -6.25 3.36 -8.22
CA SER A 260 -7.14 2.30 -7.71
C SER A 260 -8.52 2.86 -7.36
N ALA A 261 -8.55 4.00 -6.67
CA ALA A 261 -9.81 4.65 -6.33
C ALA A 261 -10.55 5.13 -7.59
N MET A 262 -9.84 5.67 -8.59
CA MET A 262 -10.44 6.05 -9.88
C MET A 262 -11.05 4.85 -10.61
N LYS A 263 -10.32 3.73 -10.70
CA LYS A 263 -10.84 2.49 -11.29
C LYS A 263 -12.11 2.03 -10.57
N ALA A 264 -12.13 2.10 -9.23
CA ALA A 264 -13.31 1.73 -8.44
C ALA A 264 -14.54 2.63 -8.73
N VAL A 265 -14.32 3.92 -9.02
CA VAL A 265 -15.37 4.88 -9.41
C VAL A 265 -15.97 4.56 -10.78
N VAL A 266 -15.14 4.16 -11.74
CA VAL A 266 -15.58 3.79 -13.09
C VAL A 266 -15.92 2.31 -13.26
N ASP A 267 -16.06 1.58 -12.14
CA ASP A 267 -16.39 0.16 -12.07
C ASP A 267 -15.44 -0.80 -12.81
N LEU A 268 -14.16 -0.41 -12.95
CA LEU A 268 -13.11 -1.29 -13.47
C LEU A 268 -12.53 -2.12 -12.32
N ARG A 269 -13.01 -3.36 -12.17
CA ARG A 269 -12.72 -4.22 -11.00
C ARG A 269 -11.50 -5.12 -11.14
N ASP A 270 -10.80 -5.09 -12.27
CA ASP A 270 -9.59 -5.88 -12.48
C ASP A 270 -8.57 -5.60 -11.36
N PRO A 271 -8.14 -6.62 -10.59
CA PRO A 271 -7.15 -6.42 -9.53
C PRO A 271 -5.86 -5.84 -10.07
N MET A 272 -5.20 -4.98 -9.30
CA MET A 272 -3.92 -4.41 -9.74
C MET A 272 -2.83 -5.47 -9.77
N GLN A 273 -2.34 -5.76 -10.97
CA GLN A 273 -1.31 -6.76 -11.18
C GLN A 273 0.05 -6.09 -11.25
N ARG A 274 0.97 -6.58 -10.42
CA ARG A 274 2.33 -6.05 -10.41
C ARG A 274 3.05 -6.44 -11.69
N ALA A 275 3.71 -5.48 -12.32
CA ALA A 275 4.58 -5.74 -13.46
C ALA A 275 5.70 -6.74 -13.08
N PRO A 276 6.16 -7.57 -14.03
CA PRO A 276 7.29 -8.47 -13.80
C PRO A 276 8.56 -7.69 -13.47
N PHE A 277 9.50 -8.35 -12.78
CA PHE A 277 10.82 -7.76 -12.52
C PHE A 277 11.61 -7.64 -13.82
N GLN A 278 12.28 -6.49 -14.00
CA GLN A 278 13.18 -6.25 -15.11
C GLN A 278 14.49 -5.67 -14.57
N GLY A 279 15.62 -6.26 -14.95
CA GLY A 279 16.95 -5.82 -14.53
C GLY A 279 17.58 -4.83 -15.51
N GLY A 280 18.56 -4.07 -15.04
CA GLY A 280 19.32 -3.12 -15.88
C GLY A 280 18.60 -1.79 -16.11
N MET A 281 17.54 -1.50 -15.37
CA MET A 281 16.81 -0.24 -15.47
C MET A 281 17.61 0.89 -14.84
N THR A 282 17.42 2.09 -15.37
CA THR A 282 18.04 3.35 -14.92
C THR A 282 16.94 4.38 -14.61
N PRO A 283 17.29 5.56 -14.07
CA PRO A 283 16.33 6.64 -13.92
C PRO A 283 15.70 7.12 -15.24
N ASN A 284 16.33 6.89 -16.40
CA ASN A 284 15.76 7.24 -17.70
C ASN A 284 14.50 6.42 -17.99
N GLU A 285 14.54 5.10 -17.81
CA GLU A 285 13.41 4.21 -18.09
C GLU A 285 12.26 4.48 -17.11
N VAL A 286 12.58 4.78 -15.84
CA VAL A 286 11.59 5.22 -14.85
C VAL A 286 10.89 6.50 -15.31
N TRP A 287 11.66 7.52 -15.71
CA TRP A 287 11.12 8.79 -16.18
C TRP A 287 10.26 8.60 -17.44
N ASN A 288 10.72 7.82 -18.43
CA ASN A 288 9.96 7.53 -19.66
C ASN A 288 8.61 6.86 -19.36
N SER A 289 8.59 5.87 -18.47
CA SER A 289 7.36 5.18 -18.07
C SER A 289 6.35 6.15 -17.43
N LEU A 290 6.82 7.09 -16.60
CA LEU A 290 6.00 8.14 -16.01
C LEU A 290 5.51 9.16 -17.05
N SER A 291 6.36 9.57 -18.00
CA SER A 291 5.99 10.47 -19.08
C SER A 291 4.88 9.89 -19.97
N LEU A 292 5.00 8.62 -20.38
CA LEU A 292 3.94 7.93 -21.11
C LEU A 292 2.66 7.80 -20.29
N SER A 293 2.80 7.57 -18.97
CA SER A 293 1.65 7.55 -18.06
C SER A 293 0.89 8.89 -18.05
N ARG A 294 1.60 10.02 -18.15
CA ARG A 294 0.97 11.34 -18.29
C ARG A 294 0.27 11.53 -19.63
N GLU A 295 0.85 11.04 -20.72
CA GLU A 295 0.19 11.06 -22.03
C GLU A 295 -1.13 10.27 -22.03
N LEU A 296 -1.19 9.15 -21.29
CA LEU A 296 -2.42 8.39 -21.08
C LEU A 296 -3.47 9.22 -20.32
N VAL A 297 -3.08 9.90 -19.24
CA VAL A 297 -3.97 10.78 -18.46
C VAL A 297 -4.46 11.98 -19.29
N ALA A 298 -3.59 12.59 -20.09
CA ALA A 298 -3.99 13.64 -21.02
C ALA A 298 -5.00 13.14 -22.07
N GLY A 299 -4.80 11.92 -22.60
CA GLY A 299 -5.75 11.27 -23.49
C GLY A 299 -7.12 11.02 -22.84
N LEU A 300 -7.14 10.63 -21.57
CA LEU A 300 -8.36 10.46 -20.77
C LEU A 300 -9.12 11.78 -20.60
N ALA A 301 -8.42 12.89 -20.37
CA ALA A 301 -9.04 14.22 -20.25
C ALA A 301 -9.62 14.74 -21.58
N GLY A 302 -8.98 14.40 -22.71
CA GLY A 302 -9.43 14.79 -24.05
C GLY A 302 -10.61 13.97 -24.59
N ALA A 303 -10.77 12.73 -24.12
CA ALA A 303 -11.91 11.88 -24.41
C ALA A 303 -13.14 12.39 -23.64
N LYS A 304 -13.74 13.49 -24.13
CA LYS A 304 -15.05 13.96 -23.66
C LYS A 304 -16.04 12.79 -23.74
N GLY A 305 -16.64 12.45 -22.60
CA GLY A 305 -17.78 11.52 -22.53
C GLY A 305 -19.02 12.05 -23.23
#